data_AF-A0A0S7YL01-F1
#
_entry.id   AF-A0A0S7YL01-F1
#
_cell.length_a   1.000
_cell.length_b   1.000
_cell.length_c   1.000
_cell.angle_alpha   90.00
_cell.angle_beta   90.00
_cell.angle_gamma   90.00
#
_symmetry.space_group_name_H-M   'P 1'
#
loop_
_entity.id
_entity.type
_entity.pdbx_description
1 polymer ?
#
loop_
_entity_poly.entity_id
_entity_poly.type
_entity_poly.pdbx_seq_one_letter_code
_entity_poly.pdbx_strand_id
1 'polypeptide(L)'
;MKTTESQQWLHLIGFTVAGVAAFGIMYAAAVLFISPAKDVRDYYAGVVGFTEKYIGQTPLVLPPAGEVYKDFFALKTHDTAPIEHYRVIYRGLQSRDRFTIEVANTRLDADSFYTYQFTFDQAAEGIRIGNQRFRVLSARPSILHLQRIGD
;
A
#
# COMPACT_ATOMS: atom_id res chain seq x y z
N MET A 1 -23.51 -44.00 -31.65
CA MET A 1 -24.40 -42.86 -31.90
C MET A 1 -23.54 -41.63 -32.15
N LYS A 2 -23.61 -41.04 -33.35
CA LYS A 2 -22.91 -39.77 -33.63
C LYS A 2 -23.70 -38.66 -32.98
N THR A 3 -23.07 -37.87 -32.12
CA THR A 3 -23.63 -36.64 -31.56
C THR A 3 -24.00 -35.72 -32.73
N THR A 4 -25.28 -35.35 -32.82
CA THR A 4 -25.73 -34.35 -33.80
C THR A 4 -25.19 -32.98 -33.38
N GLU A 5 -24.89 -32.09 -34.34
CA GLU A 5 -24.33 -30.75 -34.05
C GLU A 5 -25.16 -29.97 -33.02
N SER A 6 -26.48 -30.16 -33.03
CA SER A 6 -27.41 -29.58 -32.03
C SER A 6 -27.11 -30.02 -30.59
N GLN A 7 -26.72 -31.28 -30.36
CA GLN A 7 -26.33 -31.76 -29.02
C GLN A 7 -25.00 -31.15 -28.58
N GLN A 8 -24.07 -30.91 -29.50
CA GLN A 8 -22.80 -30.25 -29.18
C GLN A 8 -23.01 -28.80 -28.75
N TRP A 9 -23.90 -28.07 -29.41
CA TRP A 9 -24.30 -26.71 -29.01
C TRP A 9 -24.97 -26.67 -27.64
N LEU A 10 -25.85 -27.63 -27.35
CA LEU A 10 -26.47 -27.74 -26.02
C LEU A 10 -25.44 -28.02 -24.93
N HIS A 11 -24.45 -28.88 -25.19
CA HIS A 11 -23.36 -29.12 -24.26
C HIS A 11 -22.49 -27.88 -24.06
N LEU A 12 -22.13 -27.16 -25.14
CA LEU A 12 -21.33 -25.93 -25.05
C LEU A 12 -22.02 -24.87 -24.20
N ILE A 13 -23.32 -24.65 -24.41
CA ILE A 13 -24.13 -23.72 -23.62
C ILE A 13 -24.19 -24.18 -22.15
N GLY A 14 -24.44 -25.47 -21.91
CA GLY A 14 -24.45 -26.04 -20.57
C GLY A 14 -23.13 -25.87 -19.82
N PHE A 15 -22.00 -26.12 -20.48
CA PHE A 15 -20.66 -25.89 -19.92
C PHE A 15 -20.40 -24.42 -19.63
N THR A 16 -20.86 -23.51 -20.49
CA THR A 16 -20.69 -22.06 -20.31
C THR A 16 -21.48 -21.58 -19.10
N VAL A 17 -22.75 -21.98 -18.98
CA VAL A 17 -23.61 -21.62 -17.83
C VAL A 17 -23.04 -22.19 -16.53
N ALA A 18 -22.63 -23.46 -16.53
CA ALA A 18 -22.01 -24.09 -15.37
C ALA A 18 -20.69 -23.40 -14.99
N GLY A 19 -19.88 -23.01 -15.97
CA GLY A 19 -18.64 -22.27 -15.76
C GLY A 19 -18.87 -20.90 -15.13
N VAL A 20 -19.85 -20.13 -15.63
CA VAL A 20 -20.22 -18.82 -15.07
C VAL A 20 -20.75 -18.97 -13.64
N ALA A 21 -21.61 -19.96 -13.40
CA ALA A 21 -22.14 -20.22 -12.06
C ALA A 21 -21.03 -20.62 -11.08
N ALA A 22 -20.13 -21.53 -11.46
CA ALA A 22 -19.00 -21.94 -10.65
C ALA A 22 -18.07 -20.75 -10.35
N PHE A 23 -17.79 -19.91 -11.35
CA PHE A 23 -16.95 -18.72 -11.17
C PHE A 23 -17.60 -17.70 -10.23
N GLY A 24 -18.92 -17.48 -10.36
CA GLY A 24 -19.68 -16.60 -9.47
C GLY A 24 -19.69 -17.09 -8.02
N ILE A 25 -19.85 -18.40 -7.80
CA ILE A 25 -19.80 -19.01 -6.46
C ILE A 25 -18.40 -18.87 -5.86
N MET A 26 -17.34 -19.14 -6.65
CA MET A 26 -15.96 -18.95 -6.18
C MET A 26 -15.65 -17.49 -5.87
N TYR A 27 -16.15 -16.54 -6.67
CA TYR A 27 -16.00 -15.11 -6.40
C TYR A 27 -16.74 -14.70 -5.12
N ALA A 28 -17.97 -15.16 -4.92
CA ALA A 28 -18.72 -14.88 -3.69
C ALA A 28 -18.03 -15.48 -2.45
N ALA A 29 -17.53 -16.72 -2.56
CA ALA A 29 -16.73 -17.35 -1.50
C ALA A 29 -15.43 -16.57 -1.23
N ALA A 30 -14.73 -16.12 -2.27
CA ALA A 30 -13.54 -15.29 -2.13
C ALA A 30 -13.88 -13.98 -1.37
N VAL A 31 -14.98 -13.31 -1.71
CA VAL A 31 -15.41 -12.08 -1.02
C VAL A 31 -15.79 -12.32 0.45
N LEU A 32 -16.39 -13.47 0.77
CA LEU A 32 -16.85 -13.78 2.13
C LEU A 32 -15.75 -14.31 3.05
N PHE A 33 -14.81 -15.10 2.53
CA PHE A 33 -13.81 -15.80 3.32
C PHE A 33 -12.41 -15.21 3.22
N ILE A 34 -12.08 -14.51 2.13
CA ILE A 34 -10.89 -13.68 2.07
C ILE A 34 -11.32 -12.33 2.65
N SER A 35 -10.96 -12.09 3.92
CA SER A 35 -11.10 -10.76 4.53
C SER A 35 -10.70 -9.72 3.49
N PRO A 36 -11.53 -8.68 3.21
CA PRO A 36 -11.22 -7.69 2.20
C PRO A 36 -9.82 -7.24 2.53
N ALA A 37 -8.89 -7.57 1.65
CA ALA A 37 -7.48 -7.45 1.91
C ALA A 37 -7.15 -5.96 1.81
N LYS A 38 -7.72 -5.16 2.71
CA LYS A 38 -7.47 -3.74 2.89
C LYS A 38 -5.97 -3.57 3.11
N ASP A 39 -5.35 -4.53 3.81
CA ASP A 39 -3.92 -4.64 3.94
C ASP A 39 -3.19 -4.95 2.63
N VAL A 40 -3.65 -5.88 1.79
CA VAL A 40 -2.94 -6.24 0.53
C VAL A 40 -3.19 -5.21 -0.56
N ARG A 41 -4.41 -4.67 -0.69
CA ARG A 41 -4.72 -3.55 -1.58
C ARG A 41 -4.08 -2.27 -1.11
N ASP A 42 -3.96 -1.95 0.18
CA ASP A 42 -3.20 -0.77 0.61
C ASP A 42 -1.69 -1.00 0.43
N TYR A 43 -1.19 -2.23 0.66
CA TYR A 43 0.20 -2.62 0.39
C TYR A 43 0.55 -2.52 -1.10
N TYR A 44 -0.33 -2.96 -2.01
CA TYR A 44 -0.11 -2.83 -3.45
C TYR A 44 -0.60 -1.51 -4.05
N ALA A 45 -1.58 -0.81 -3.47
CA ALA A 45 -1.97 0.54 -3.92
C ALA A 45 -0.96 1.61 -3.48
N GLY A 46 -0.16 1.34 -2.44
CA GLY A 46 1.06 2.10 -2.14
C GLY A 46 2.18 1.86 -3.16
N VAL A 47 2.22 0.68 -3.79
CA VAL A 47 3.26 0.28 -4.76
C VAL A 47 2.86 0.55 -6.22
N VAL A 48 1.56 0.55 -6.52
CA VAL A 48 1.00 0.72 -7.87
C VAL A 48 0.16 2.00 -7.88
N GLY A 49 0.75 3.08 -7.40
CA GLY A 49 0.32 4.42 -7.77
C GLY A 49 0.76 4.68 -9.21
N PHE A 50 0.10 4.06 -10.20
CA PHE A 50 0.07 4.63 -11.55
C PHE A 50 -0.62 5.99 -11.41
N THR A 51 0.22 6.98 -11.18
CA THR A 51 -0.08 8.37 -11.35
C THR A 51 -0.51 8.53 -12.80
N GLU A 52 -1.81 8.73 -13.05
CA GLU A 52 -2.38 9.14 -14.34
C GLU A 52 -1.76 10.44 -14.90
N LYS A 53 -0.80 11.04 -14.18
CA LYS A 53 -0.02 12.22 -14.58
C LYS A 53 1.18 11.91 -15.50
N TYR A 54 1.41 10.66 -15.89
CA TYR A 54 2.51 10.26 -16.80
C TYR A 54 2.06 9.73 -18.17
N ILE A 55 0.88 10.14 -18.66
CA ILE A 55 0.55 9.96 -20.08
C ILE A 55 1.44 10.93 -20.89
N GLY A 56 2.56 10.43 -21.41
CA GLY A 56 3.36 11.13 -22.44
C GLY A 56 4.79 11.52 -22.09
N GLN A 57 5.38 11.03 -20.99
CA GLN A 57 6.81 11.23 -20.74
C GLN A 57 7.57 9.89 -20.80
N THR A 58 8.73 9.96 -21.46
CA THR A 58 9.73 8.94 -21.77
C THR A 58 9.71 7.76 -20.79
N PRO A 59 9.72 6.49 -21.25
CA PRO A 59 9.67 5.33 -20.36
C PRO A 59 10.77 5.45 -19.31
N LEU A 60 10.37 5.65 -18.05
CA LEU A 60 11.30 5.57 -16.92
C LEU A 60 11.93 4.19 -16.98
N VAL A 61 13.26 4.16 -17.11
CA VAL A 61 14.04 2.95 -16.86
C VAL A 61 13.84 2.63 -15.38
N LEU A 62 12.95 1.68 -15.09
CA LEU A 62 12.67 1.21 -13.74
C LEU A 62 13.96 0.59 -13.19
N PRO A 63 14.47 1.05 -12.04
CA PRO A 63 15.58 0.39 -11.38
C PRO A 63 15.20 -1.07 -11.06
N PRO A 64 16.17 -1.99 -10.97
CA PRO A 64 15.89 -3.39 -10.68
C PRO A 64 15.04 -3.50 -9.40
N ALA A 65 14.06 -4.41 -9.42
CA ALA A 65 13.03 -4.58 -8.40
C ALA A 65 13.55 -4.90 -6.97
N GLY A 66 14.86 -4.93 -6.74
CA GLY A 66 15.46 -5.06 -5.41
C GLY A 66 16.03 -3.76 -4.82
N GLU A 67 16.25 -2.72 -5.63
CA GLU A 67 16.88 -1.46 -5.17
C GLU A 67 15.87 -0.33 -4.97
N VAL A 68 14.76 -0.33 -5.73
CA VAL A 68 13.70 0.67 -5.60
C VAL A 68 13.14 0.73 -4.18
N TYR A 69 13.13 -0.38 -3.43
CA TYR A 69 12.41 -0.48 -2.16
C TYR A 69 13.22 -0.12 -0.92
N LYS A 70 14.54 0.05 -1.01
CA LYS A 70 15.39 0.30 0.18
C LYS A 70 15.10 1.64 0.84
N ASP A 71 14.60 2.59 0.07
CA ASP A 71 14.33 3.95 0.53
C ASP A 71 12.84 4.23 0.76
N PHE A 72 11.95 3.27 0.51
CA PHE A 72 10.50 3.46 0.68
C PHE A 72 10.00 2.75 1.93
N PHE A 73 9.28 3.49 2.77
CA PHE A 73 8.77 3.01 4.04
C PHE A 73 7.26 3.20 4.08
N ALA A 74 6.57 2.19 4.61
CA ALA A 74 5.14 2.20 4.86
C ALA A 74 4.89 2.05 6.36
N LEU A 75 4.31 3.07 6.98
CA LEU A 75 3.96 3.06 8.40
C LEU A 75 2.47 2.82 8.55
N LYS A 76 2.09 1.64 9.03
CA LYS A 76 0.69 1.36 9.38
C LYS A 76 0.31 2.12 10.64
N THR A 77 -0.95 2.56 10.69
CA THR A 77 -1.44 3.35 11.83
C THR A 77 -1.46 2.50 13.09
N HIS A 78 -0.95 3.06 14.18
CA HIS A 78 -0.78 2.40 15.48
C HIS A 78 0.19 1.20 15.48
N ASP A 79 0.85 0.92 14.37
CA ASP A 79 1.91 -0.07 14.30
C ASP A 79 3.27 0.61 14.52
N THR A 80 4.23 -0.15 15.05
CA THR A 80 5.58 0.34 15.26
C THR A 80 6.49 -0.14 14.14
N ALA A 81 7.07 0.79 13.39
CA ALA A 81 8.11 0.48 12.43
C ALA A 81 9.51 0.83 12.99
N PRO A 82 10.50 -0.05 12.83
CA PRO A 82 11.88 0.30 13.10
C PRO A 82 12.47 1.14 11.95
N ILE A 83 13.03 2.31 12.28
CA ILE A 83 13.84 3.12 11.38
C ILE A 83 15.19 3.35 12.07
N GLU A 84 16.22 2.60 11.66
CA GLU A 84 17.53 2.55 12.32
C GLU A 84 17.42 2.33 13.85
N HIS A 85 17.74 3.36 14.63
CA HIS A 85 17.71 3.37 16.10
C HIS A 85 16.45 4.07 16.65
N TYR A 86 15.40 4.12 15.84
CA TYR A 86 14.15 4.76 16.19
C TYR A 86 12.98 3.80 16.00
N ARG A 87 12.04 3.84 16.95
CA ARG A 87 10.70 3.24 16.81
C ARG A 87 9.76 4.36 16.38
N VAL A 88 9.11 4.18 15.25
CA VAL A 88 8.22 5.20 14.67
C VAL A 88 6.81 4.65 14.59
N ILE A 89 5.84 5.39 15.12
CA ILE A 89 4.43 5.05 15.09
C ILE A 89 3.70 6.15 14.35
N TYR A 90 2.97 5.79 13.29
CA TYR A 90 2.02 6.69 12.66
C TYR A 90 0.71 6.69 13.46
N ARG A 91 0.23 7.85 13.91
CA ARG A 91 -1.00 7.97 14.72
C ARG A 91 -2.23 8.40 13.92
N GLY A 92 -2.09 8.53 12.60
CA GLY A 92 -3.18 8.89 11.71
C GLY A 92 -3.22 10.37 11.37
N LEU A 93 -4.30 10.75 10.67
CA LEU A 93 -4.60 12.12 10.31
C LEU A 93 -5.30 12.83 11.48
N GLN A 94 -4.82 14.02 11.83
CA GLN A 94 -5.48 14.91 12.78
C GLN A 94 -6.52 15.80 12.08
N SER A 95 -6.22 16.20 10.85
CA SER A 95 -7.07 17.04 10.00
C SER A 95 -6.80 16.71 8.52
N ARG A 96 -7.43 17.43 7.60
CA ARG A 96 -7.19 17.26 6.16
C ARG A 96 -5.76 17.59 5.74
N ASP A 97 -5.06 18.41 6.51
CA ASP A 97 -3.75 18.95 6.20
C ASP A 97 -2.65 18.46 7.15
N ARG A 98 -2.99 17.79 8.27
CA ARG A 98 -2.05 17.40 9.32
C ARG A 98 -2.13 15.95 9.71
N PHE A 99 -0.98 15.42 10.10
CA PHE A 99 -0.85 14.08 10.63
C PHE A 99 0.11 14.03 11.81
N THR A 100 0.01 12.96 12.59
CA THR A 100 0.83 12.76 13.79
C THR A 100 1.71 11.54 13.64
N ILE A 101 2.99 11.68 14.03
CA ILE A 101 3.89 10.56 14.26
C ILE A 101 4.45 10.62 15.68
N GLU A 102 4.74 9.46 16.24
CA GLU A 102 5.47 9.32 17.49
C GLU A 102 6.80 8.63 17.22
N VAL A 103 7.85 9.10 17.87
CA VAL A 103 9.21 8.60 17.66
C VAL A 103 9.87 8.37 19.01
N ALA A 104 10.37 7.16 19.25
CA ALA A 104 11.22 6.83 20.40
C ALA A 104 12.62 6.45 19.93
N ASN A 105 13.66 6.91 20.63
CA ASN A 105 15.05 6.58 20.33
C ASN A 105 15.48 5.34 21.12
N THR A 106 15.65 4.21 20.45
CA THR A 106 15.93 2.92 21.10
C THR A 106 17.31 2.84 21.76
N ARG A 107 18.23 3.76 21.44
CA ARG A 107 19.55 3.83 22.11
C ARG A 107 19.52 4.63 23.41
N LEU A 108 18.59 5.57 23.55
CA LEU A 108 18.47 6.41 24.75
C LEU A 108 17.42 5.85 25.70
N ASP A 109 16.20 5.66 25.18
CA ASP A 109 15.06 5.12 25.91
C ASP A 109 14.01 4.64 24.89
N ALA A 110 13.81 3.32 24.86
CA ALA A 110 12.93 2.67 23.89
C ALA A 110 11.44 2.87 24.17
N ASP A 111 11.07 3.36 25.36
CA ASP A 111 9.70 3.53 25.82
C ASP A 111 9.26 5.00 25.91
N SER A 112 10.21 5.94 25.79
CA SER A 112 9.93 7.38 25.74
C SER A 112 9.62 7.86 24.31
N PHE A 113 8.33 8.01 24.00
CA PHE A 113 7.86 8.52 22.71
C PHE A 113 7.69 10.04 22.69
N TYR A 114 8.28 10.67 21.68
CA TYR A 114 8.09 12.08 21.36
C TYR A 114 7.06 12.21 20.24
N THR A 115 6.02 13.02 20.47
CA THR A 115 4.95 13.25 19.50
C THR A 115 5.28 14.43 18.60
N TYR A 116 5.21 14.22 17.29
CA TYR A 116 5.39 15.26 16.28
C TYR A 116 4.14 15.38 15.41
N GLN A 117 3.78 16.62 15.10
CA GLN A 117 2.71 16.94 14.15
C GLN A 117 3.31 17.67 12.96
N PHE A 118 2.95 17.20 11.76
CA PHE A 118 3.42 17.77 10.51
C PHE A 118 2.24 18.14 9.62
N THR A 119 2.41 19.21 8.87
CA THR A 119 1.55 19.51 7.72
C THR A 119 2.05 18.77 6.47
N PHE A 120 1.17 18.49 5.51
CA PHE A 120 1.59 17.86 4.26
C PHE A 120 2.59 18.69 3.47
N ASP A 121 2.47 20.02 3.49
CA ASP A 121 3.38 20.92 2.78
C ASP A 121 4.81 20.79 3.34
N GLN A 122 4.95 20.86 4.67
CA GLN A 122 6.25 20.62 5.33
C GLN A 122 6.79 19.22 5.04
N ALA A 123 5.92 18.23 4.98
CA ALA A 123 6.31 16.85 4.78
C ALA A 123 6.70 16.52 3.32
N ALA A 124 6.21 17.30 2.36
CA ALA A 124 6.64 17.23 0.96
C ALA A 124 8.06 17.81 0.75
N GLU A 125 8.41 18.87 1.50
CA GLU A 125 9.78 19.45 1.53
C GLU A 125 10.79 18.56 2.26
N GLY A 126 10.29 17.68 3.11
CA GLY A 126 11.05 16.63 3.77
C GLY A 126 11.20 16.86 5.27
N ILE A 127 10.77 15.89 6.06
CA ILE A 127 10.83 15.87 7.52
C ILE A 127 12.01 15.04 8.01
N ARG A 128 12.55 15.39 9.17
CA ARG A 128 13.55 14.56 9.85
C ARG A 128 12.86 13.60 10.81
N ILE A 129 13.23 12.33 10.70
CA ILE A 129 12.87 11.29 11.66
C ILE A 129 14.19 10.66 12.11
N GLY A 130 14.62 10.99 13.32
CA GLY A 130 15.96 10.67 13.78
C GLY A 130 17.02 11.43 12.97
N ASN A 131 18.03 10.70 12.49
CA ASN A 131 19.12 11.28 11.68
C ASN A 131 18.81 11.31 10.18
N GLN A 132 17.70 10.72 9.76
CA GLN A 132 17.36 10.58 8.35
C GLN A 132 16.29 11.57 7.94
N ARG A 133 16.34 11.97 6.66
CA ARG A 133 15.35 12.84 6.05
C ARG A 133 14.39 12.03 5.19
N PHE A 134 13.11 12.33 5.31
CA PHE A 134 12.03 11.64 4.61
C PHE A 134 11.10 12.62 3.93
N ARG A 135 10.75 12.35 2.68
CA ARG A 135 9.62 12.98 2.00
C ARG A 135 8.38 12.13 2.18
N VAL A 136 7.27 12.76 2.57
CA VAL A 136 5.95 12.11 2.56
C VAL A 136 5.44 12.04 1.13
N LEU A 137 5.15 10.83 0.66
CA LEU A 137 4.55 10.60 -0.66
C LEU A 137 3.02 10.64 -0.59
N SER A 138 2.46 10.10 0.50
CA SER A 138 1.02 10.12 0.76
C SER A 138 0.76 9.76 2.22
N ALA A 139 -0.32 10.30 2.81
CA ALA A 139 -0.86 9.77 4.05
C ALA A 139 -2.36 9.52 3.93
N ARG A 140 -2.79 8.41 4.52
CA ARG A 140 -4.18 8.00 4.66
C ARG A 140 -4.45 7.75 6.15
N PRO A 141 -5.71 7.71 6.60
CA PRO A 141 -6.03 7.36 7.98
C PRO A 141 -5.42 6.03 8.46
N SER A 142 -5.12 5.09 7.54
CA SER A 142 -4.59 3.76 7.84
C SER A 142 -3.09 3.61 7.63
N ILE A 143 -2.45 4.44 6.78
CA ILE A 143 -1.05 4.24 6.37
C ILE A 143 -0.38 5.55 5.97
N LEU A 144 0.91 5.68 6.27
CA LEU A 144 1.78 6.77 5.81
C LEU A 144 2.89 6.19 4.94
N HIS A 145 3.05 6.73 3.72
CA HIS A 145 4.12 6.37 2.81
C HIS A 145 5.22 7.43 2.82
N LEU A 146 6.44 6.98 3.08
CA LEU A 146 7.64 7.81 3.18
C LEU A 146 8.68 7.35 2.18
N GLN A 147 9.43 8.29 1.65
CA GLN A 147 10.65 8.05 0.88
C GLN A 147 11.82 8.68 1.62
N ARG A 148 12.86 7.91 1.95
CA ARG A 148 14.13 8.44 2.41
C ARG A 148 14.71 9.28 1.29
N ILE A 149 15.04 10.52 1.62
CA ILE A 149 15.75 11.43 0.73
C ILE A 149 17.13 11.67 1.34
N GLY A 150 18.14 11.87 0.49
CA GLY A 150 19.54 12.01 0.91
C GLY A 150 19.74 13.11 1.97
N ASP A 151 20.88 13.02 2.66
CA ASP A 151 21.27 13.91 3.76
C ASP A 151 21.37 15.40 3.37
#